data_AF-A0A7V3XCR5-F1
#
_entry.id   AF-A0A7V3XCR5-F1
#
_cell.length_a   1.000
_cell.length_b   1.000
_cell.length_c   1.000
_cell.angle_alpha   90.00
_cell.angle_beta   90.00
_cell.angle_gamma   90.00
#
_symmetry.space_group_name_H-M   'P 1'
#
loop_
_entity.id
_entity.type
_entity.pdbx_description
1 polymer ?
#
loop_
_entity_poly.entity_id
_entity_poly.type
_entity_poly.pdbx_seq_one_letter_code
_entity_poly.pdbx_strand_id
1 'polypeptide(L)'
;MQTNYYSSIIQGFETWVKESAPKSKYVLSSRIRLARNLTLYPFPHRADRKDLKKVAELTIEAVKRSASFRNPAIFPLERLAALDRQLLREKHLISFQQSQGEESRWVIVAKEDLSSLMINEEDHLRLQNIHYGLQLRASWQRVKTIDMELQSLLDVAYHEKWGFLTVCPTNTGTAMRASIMMFLPGLVLSNKIKKIFRELSNSGFAVRGTYGEGSDAKGYLFQISNQITLGRTEVEILEILEKTGQILITKEEAARRRLVEKSGTDLEAKITKALRNLKEGKKLGLNDSLTALSLVRLGICVKMIPDISLSTIDELLILVQPSHTSKYKFSHKKPSSEVARADLIQQHLMACST
;
A
#
# COMPACT_ATOMS: atom_id res chain seq x y z
N MET A 1 20.09 5.65 21.76
CA MET A 1 18.80 6.05 22.36
C MET A 1 17.78 6.52 21.30
N GLN A 2 18.15 7.41 20.37
CA GLN A 2 17.21 7.96 19.37
C GLN A 2 16.65 6.91 18.38
N THR A 3 17.43 5.91 17.98
CA THR A 3 16.96 4.80 17.10
C THR A 3 15.87 3.94 17.76
N ASN A 4 15.98 3.68 19.07
CA ASN A 4 14.96 2.92 19.81
C ASN A 4 13.65 3.71 19.95
N TYR A 5 13.73 5.04 20.02
CA TYR A 5 12.56 5.92 20.04
C TYR A 5 11.81 5.93 18.70
N TYR A 6 12.52 5.98 17.56
CA TYR A 6 11.86 5.89 16.26
C TYR A 6 11.22 4.52 16.02
N SER A 7 11.90 3.44 16.42
CA SER A 7 11.39 2.08 16.26
C SER A 7 10.05 1.86 16.96
N SER A 8 9.84 2.41 18.16
CA SER A 8 8.56 2.29 18.88
C SER A 8 7.43 3.05 18.21
N ILE A 9 7.68 4.28 17.73
CA ILE A 9 6.68 5.06 16.99
C ILE A 9 6.28 4.34 15.70
N ILE A 10 7.27 3.83 14.95
CA ILE A 10 7.01 3.15 13.67
C ILE A 10 6.22 1.86 13.88
N GLN A 11 6.48 1.12 14.96
CA GLN A 11 5.69 -0.06 15.33
C GLN A 11 4.24 0.31 15.65
N GLY A 12 4.02 1.44 16.33
CA GLY A 12 2.71 1.91 16.78
C GLY A 12 1.80 2.51 15.68
N PHE A 13 2.31 2.77 14.47
CA PHE A 13 1.44 3.20 13.38
C PHE A 13 0.41 2.11 13.04
N GLU A 14 -0.85 2.50 12.87
CA GLU A 14 -1.93 1.58 12.48
C GLU A 14 -1.55 0.78 11.23
N THR A 15 -1.97 -0.48 11.19
CA THR A 15 -2.09 -1.23 9.94
C THR A 15 -3.38 -0.79 9.24
N TRP A 16 -3.45 -0.93 7.92
CA TRP A 16 -4.51 -0.32 7.11
C TRP A 16 -5.82 -1.12 7.09
N VAL A 17 -6.18 -1.80 8.18
CA VAL A 17 -7.24 -2.81 8.23
C VAL A 17 -8.40 -2.35 9.13
N LYS A 18 -9.62 -2.29 8.58
CA LYS A 18 -10.86 -1.99 9.33
C LYS A 18 -12.02 -2.85 8.83
N GLU A 19 -12.82 -3.47 9.70
CA GLU A 19 -13.84 -4.46 9.27
C GLU A 19 -14.96 -3.94 8.34
N SER A 20 -15.15 -2.62 8.22
CA SER A 20 -16.37 -2.04 7.66
C SER A 20 -16.22 -1.22 6.38
N ALA A 21 -15.10 -1.29 5.66
CA ALA A 21 -14.95 -0.44 4.46
C ALA A 21 -15.76 -0.91 3.24
N PRO A 22 -16.20 0.03 2.38
CA PRO A 22 -16.91 -0.29 1.14
C PRO A 22 -16.13 -1.25 0.24
N LYS A 23 -16.81 -2.33 -0.19
CA LYS A 23 -16.28 -3.34 -1.13
C LYS A 23 -14.97 -4.01 -0.67
N SER A 24 -14.67 -4.02 0.62
CA SER A 24 -13.45 -4.60 1.24
C SER A 24 -13.16 -6.06 0.85
N LYS A 25 -14.20 -6.86 0.57
CA LYS A 25 -14.07 -8.25 0.06
C LYS A 25 -13.31 -8.36 -1.27
N TYR A 26 -13.26 -7.28 -2.05
CA TYR A 26 -12.67 -7.22 -3.37
C TYR A 26 -11.57 -6.17 -3.49
N VAL A 27 -11.74 -5.01 -2.84
CA VAL A 27 -10.78 -3.91 -2.84
C VAL A 27 -10.20 -3.79 -1.45
N LEU A 28 -8.91 -4.07 -1.30
CA LEU A 28 -8.20 -3.97 -0.04
C LEU A 28 -7.95 -2.51 0.32
N SER A 29 -7.48 -1.70 -0.63
CA SER A 29 -7.23 -0.29 -0.35
C SER A 29 -7.33 0.59 -1.59
N SER A 30 -7.56 1.88 -1.33
CA SER A 30 -7.54 2.97 -2.29
C SER A 30 -6.45 3.96 -1.88
N ARG A 31 -5.53 4.26 -2.79
CA ARG A 31 -4.38 5.12 -2.53
C ARG A 31 -4.26 6.20 -3.60
N ILE A 32 -4.14 7.44 -3.15
CA ILE A 32 -3.81 8.59 -3.99
C ILE A 32 -2.41 9.06 -3.64
N ARG A 33 -1.61 9.37 -4.67
CA ARG A 33 -0.29 9.98 -4.53
C ARG A 33 -0.19 11.20 -5.43
N LEU A 34 0.45 12.24 -4.94
CA LEU A 34 0.79 13.44 -5.69
C LEU A 34 2.31 13.63 -5.67
N ALA A 35 2.87 13.95 -6.83
CA ALA A 35 4.24 14.41 -6.94
C ALA A 35 4.27 15.93 -7.15
N ARG A 36 5.15 16.63 -6.41
CA ARG A 36 5.40 18.06 -6.54
C ARG A 36 6.91 18.32 -6.47
N ASN A 37 7.36 19.32 -7.22
CA ASN A 37 8.72 19.86 -7.12
C ASN A 37 8.65 21.34 -6.74
N LEU A 38 9.77 21.91 -6.31
CA LEU A 38 9.85 23.30 -5.85
C LEU A 38 10.57 24.13 -6.92
N THR A 39 10.05 25.30 -7.26
CA THR A 39 10.47 26.08 -8.45
C THR A 39 11.94 26.50 -8.44
N LEU A 40 12.49 26.81 -7.27
CA LEU A 40 13.83 27.38 -7.12
C LEU A 40 14.95 26.35 -6.95
N TYR A 41 14.63 25.06 -7.00
CA TYR A 41 15.58 23.98 -6.74
C TYR A 41 15.63 23.02 -7.94
N PRO A 42 16.83 22.58 -8.38
CA PRO A 42 16.94 21.53 -9.37
C PRO A 42 16.20 20.27 -8.91
N PHE A 43 15.71 19.45 -9.84
CA PHE A 43 15.08 18.19 -9.48
C PHE A 43 16.01 17.28 -8.65
N PRO A 44 15.49 16.35 -7.81
CA PRO A 44 16.29 15.61 -6.85
C PRO A 44 17.52 14.90 -7.42
N HIS A 45 17.42 14.36 -8.63
CA HIS A 45 18.50 13.64 -9.30
C HIS A 45 19.61 14.56 -9.85
N ARG A 46 19.41 15.87 -9.87
CA ARG A 46 20.39 16.89 -10.29
C ARG A 46 20.76 17.89 -9.21
N ALA A 47 19.98 17.97 -8.13
CA ALA A 47 20.23 18.85 -7.00
C ALA A 47 21.47 18.40 -6.22
N ASP A 48 22.22 19.37 -5.70
CA ASP A 48 23.30 19.07 -4.77
C ASP A 48 22.76 18.84 -3.35
N ARG A 49 23.65 18.45 -2.42
CA ARG A 49 23.25 18.18 -1.02
C ARG A 49 22.69 19.41 -0.31
N LYS A 50 23.15 20.61 -0.66
CA LYS A 50 22.73 21.86 -0.02
C LYS A 50 21.29 22.20 -0.43
N ASP A 51 20.99 22.06 -1.71
CA ASP A 51 19.64 22.24 -2.26
C ASP A 51 18.66 21.23 -1.67
N LEU A 52 19.01 19.94 -1.67
CA LEU A 52 18.15 18.88 -1.10
C LEU A 52 17.85 19.12 0.38
N LYS A 53 18.87 19.52 1.16
CA LYS A 53 18.70 19.86 2.57
C LYS A 53 17.76 21.05 2.73
N LYS A 54 17.91 22.09 1.89
CA LYS A 54 17.05 23.27 1.95
C LYS A 54 15.60 22.96 1.59
N VAL A 55 15.37 22.14 0.56
CA VAL A 55 14.04 21.61 0.21
C VAL A 55 13.42 20.90 1.42
N ALA A 56 14.18 20.03 2.10
CA ALA A 56 13.68 19.33 3.28
C ALA A 56 13.34 20.27 4.44
N GLU A 57 14.20 21.24 4.73
CA GLU A 57 13.97 22.26 5.77
C GLU A 57 12.68 23.05 5.52
N LEU A 58 12.53 23.62 4.32
CA LEU A 58 11.34 24.38 3.93
C LEU A 58 10.07 23.53 4.03
N THR A 59 10.13 22.29 3.58
CA THR A 59 8.99 21.37 3.62
C THR A 59 8.61 21.02 5.06
N ILE A 60 9.58 20.76 5.92
CA ILE A 60 9.33 20.46 7.34
C ILE A 60 8.71 21.66 8.05
N GLU A 61 9.19 22.88 7.76
CA GLU A 61 8.60 24.12 8.27
C GLU A 61 7.16 24.31 7.80
N ALA A 62 6.88 24.07 6.51
CA ALA A 62 5.53 24.13 5.96
C ALA A 62 4.60 23.11 6.63
N VAL A 63 5.06 21.87 6.82
CA VAL A 63 4.29 20.82 7.51
C VAL A 63 3.99 21.20 8.96
N LYS A 64 4.94 21.79 9.69
CA LYS A 64 4.72 22.25 11.08
C LYS A 64 3.66 23.36 11.18
N ARG A 65 3.46 24.12 10.10
CA ARG A 65 2.46 25.20 10.00
C ARG A 65 1.13 24.71 9.42
N SER A 66 1.11 23.52 8.81
CA SER A 66 -0.10 22.92 8.23
C SER A 66 -1.02 22.40 9.34
N ALA A 67 -2.29 22.80 9.29
CA ALA A 67 -3.31 22.29 10.21
C ALA A 67 -3.69 20.84 9.92
N SER A 68 -3.45 20.39 8.69
CA SER A 68 -3.74 19.04 8.21
C SER A 68 -2.76 17.97 8.68
N PHE A 69 -1.52 18.33 9.04
CA PHE A 69 -0.57 17.43 9.69
C PHE A 69 -0.49 17.77 11.18
N ARG A 70 -1.47 17.29 11.97
CA ARG A 70 -1.42 17.43 13.43
C ARG A 70 -0.39 16.46 13.98
N ASN A 71 0.51 16.94 14.84
CA ASN A 71 1.53 16.14 15.55
C ASN A 71 2.26 15.09 14.68
N PRO A 72 2.78 15.45 13.50
CA PRO A 72 3.33 14.48 12.56
C PRO A 72 4.59 13.85 13.12
N ALA A 73 4.80 12.58 12.79
CA ALA A 73 6.07 11.92 13.03
C ALA A 73 7.02 12.21 11.87
N ILE A 74 8.11 12.91 12.14
CA ILE A 74 9.07 13.37 11.14
C ILE A 74 10.38 12.61 11.32
N PHE A 75 10.80 11.88 10.30
CA PHE A 75 11.98 11.02 10.35
C PHE A 75 12.97 11.37 9.23
N PRO A 76 14.21 11.73 9.57
CA PRO A 76 15.31 11.67 8.60
C PRO A 76 15.67 10.21 8.36
N LEU A 77 15.72 9.80 7.08
CA LEU A 77 15.91 8.39 6.72
C LEU A 77 17.27 7.83 7.15
N GLU A 78 18.31 8.66 7.13
CA GLU A 78 19.66 8.34 7.60
C GLU A 78 19.70 7.93 9.09
N ARG A 79 18.72 8.36 9.89
CA ARG A 79 18.63 8.04 11.33
C ARG A 79 17.74 6.83 11.63
N LEU A 80 17.07 6.28 10.62
CA LEU A 80 16.26 5.07 10.76
C LEU A 80 17.14 3.83 10.53
N ALA A 81 16.95 2.79 11.33
CA ALA A 81 17.59 1.51 11.05
C ALA A 81 17.04 0.92 9.74
N ALA A 82 17.82 0.09 9.05
CA ALA A 82 17.37 -0.56 7.81
C ALA A 82 16.05 -1.33 7.99
N LEU A 83 15.89 -2.00 9.13
CA LEU A 83 14.66 -2.71 9.50
C LEU A 83 13.46 -1.77 9.69
N ASP A 84 13.68 -0.55 10.19
CA ASP A 84 12.62 0.47 10.35
C ASP A 84 12.18 1.02 8.99
N ARG A 85 13.13 1.29 8.10
CA ARG A 85 12.83 1.70 6.72
C ARG A 85 12.04 0.62 5.99
N GLN A 86 12.42 -0.64 6.18
CA GLN A 86 11.71 -1.77 5.59
C GLN A 86 10.32 -1.93 6.21
N LEU A 87 10.15 -1.74 7.52
CA LEU A 87 8.84 -1.75 8.17
C LEU A 87 7.92 -0.64 7.63
N LEU A 88 8.42 0.59 7.44
CA LEU A 88 7.64 1.67 6.82
C LEU A 88 7.21 1.33 5.39
N ARG A 89 8.08 0.65 4.62
CA ARG A 89 7.76 0.17 3.27
C ARG A 89 6.67 -0.93 3.30
N GLU A 90 6.80 -1.89 4.21
CA GLU A 90 5.83 -2.99 4.40
C GLU A 90 4.46 -2.46 4.87
N LYS A 91 4.43 -1.37 5.65
CA LYS A 91 3.23 -0.58 5.98
C LYS A 91 2.73 0.33 4.85
N HIS A 92 3.40 0.33 3.69
CA HIS A 92 3.12 1.19 2.53
C HIS A 92 3.23 2.70 2.76
N LEU A 93 3.87 3.13 3.84
CA LEU A 93 4.08 4.54 4.19
C LEU A 93 5.22 5.19 3.40
N ILE A 94 6.16 4.39 2.89
CA ILE A 94 7.21 4.84 1.97
C ILE A 94 7.34 3.93 0.76
N SER A 95 7.91 4.45 -0.33
CA SER A 95 8.22 3.67 -1.53
C SER A 95 9.47 2.79 -1.31
N PHE A 96 9.69 1.84 -2.23
CA PHE A 96 10.93 1.06 -2.24
C PHE A 96 12.14 1.99 -2.44
N GLN A 97 12.07 2.89 -3.43
CA GLN A 97 13.11 3.88 -3.71
C GLN A 97 13.44 4.71 -2.48
N GLN A 98 12.43 5.15 -1.73
CA GLN A 98 12.63 5.92 -0.50
C GLN A 98 13.33 5.06 0.56
N SER A 99 12.94 3.78 0.73
CA SER A 99 13.58 2.89 1.72
C SER A 99 15.07 2.62 1.49
N GLN A 100 15.53 2.76 0.23
CA GLN A 100 16.93 2.63 -0.18
C GLN A 100 17.69 3.96 -0.14
N GLY A 101 17.01 5.05 0.20
CA GLY A 101 17.55 6.39 0.19
C GLY A 101 18.52 6.69 1.32
N GLU A 102 19.46 7.59 1.05
CA GLU A 102 20.49 8.05 1.99
C GLU A 102 20.26 9.51 2.42
N GLU A 103 21.33 10.31 2.55
CA GLU A 103 21.32 11.68 3.08
C GLU A 103 20.22 12.57 2.49
N SER A 104 19.71 13.51 3.30
CA SER A 104 18.71 14.52 2.94
C SER A 104 17.33 13.98 2.53
N ARG A 105 17.06 12.68 2.70
CA ARG A 105 15.71 12.13 2.55
C ARG A 105 14.97 12.08 3.87
N TRP A 106 13.68 12.39 3.80
CA TRP A 106 12.82 12.40 4.96
C TRP A 106 11.50 11.70 4.66
N VAL A 107 10.85 11.23 5.72
CA VAL A 107 9.46 10.82 5.69
C VAL A 107 8.73 11.48 6.84
N ILE A 108 7.57 12.02 6.52
CA ILE A 108 6.62 12.58 7.45
C ILE A 108 5.39 11.70 7.42
N VAL A 109 4.94 11.24 8.59
CA VAL A 109 3.78 10.35 8.73
C VAL A 109 2.78 11.04 9.65
N ALA A 110 1.54 11.20 9.18
CA ALA A 110 0.44 11.64 10.02
C ALA A 110 0.12 10.54 11.05
N LYS A 111 -0.23 10.90 12.28
CA LYS A 111 -0.51 9.89 13.32
C LYS A 111 -1.96 9.41 13.28
N GLU A 112 -2.86 10.26 12.79
CA GLU A 112 -4.31 10.04 12.81
C GLU A 112 -4.82 9.21 11.62
N ASP A 113 -4.06 9.16 10.53
CA ASP A 113 -4.41 8.44 9.32
C ASP A 113 -3.18 7.94 8.57
N LEU A 114 -3.38 7.22 7.48
CA LEU A 114 -2.31 6.65 6.66
C LEU A 114 -1.78 7.67 5.62
N SER A 115 -1.74 8.94 5.98
CA SER A 115 -1.09 9.96 5.15
C SER A 115 0.40 9.98 5.42
N SER A 116 1.18 10.06 4.35
CA SER A 116 2.61 10.29 4.45
C SER A 116 3.14 11.19 3.34
N LEU A 117 4.18 11.95 3.66
CA LEU A 117 4.91 12.80 2.75
C LEU A 117 6.37 12.33 2.72
N MET A 118 6.80 11.83 1.58
CA MET A 118 8.19 11.50 1.31
C MET A 118 8.88 12.71 0.70
N ILE A 119 10.08 13.02 1.18
CA ILE A 119 10.86 14.17 0.73
C ILE A 119 12.14 13.66 0.05
N ASN A 120 12.47 14.28 -1.08
CA ASN A 120 13.66 14.03 -1.91
C ASN A 120 13.74 12.59 -2.44
N GLU A 121 12.61 12.05 -2.89
CA GLU A 121 12.57 10.75 -3.55
C GLU A 121 12.91 10.89 -5.05
N GLU A 122 11.98 10.56 -5.95
CA GLU A 122 12.10 10.85 -7.38
C GLU A 122 11.79 12.33 -7.67
N ASP A 123 10.78 12.86 -6.98
CA ASP A 123 10.39 14.28 -6.94
C ASP A 123 10.67 14.82 -5.52
N HIS A 124 10.75 16.15 -5.35
CA HIS A 124 10.99 16.75 -4.03
C HIS A 124 9.96 16.31 -3.01
N LEU A 125 8.68 16.28 -3.41
CA LEU A 125 7.57 15.94 -2.54
C LEU A 125 6.76 14.80 -3.18
N ARG A 126 6.57 13.73 -2.42
CA ARG A 126 5.57 12.71 -2.71
C ARG A 126 4.61 12.55 -1.55
N LEU A 127 3.47 13.22 -1.68
CA LEU A 127 2.37 13.14 -0.75
C LEU A 127 1.48 11.95 -1.09
N GLN A 128 1.00 11.22 -0.09
CA GLN A 128 0.05 10.14 -0.28
C GLN A 128 -0.92 9.99 0.88
N ASN A 129 -2.03 9.32 0.60
CA ASN A 129 -2.95 8.80 1.61
C ASN A 129 -3.54 7.46 1.15
N ILE A 130 -3.84 6.61 2.12
CA ILE A 130 -4.43 5.28 1.92
C ILE A 130 -5.72 5.18 2.74
N HIS A 131 -6.79 4.71 2.12
CA HIS A 131 -8.01 4.26 2.80
C HIS A 131 -8.24 2.78 2.52
N TYR A 132 -8.80 2.05 3.49
CA TYR A 132 -9.24 0.67 3.31
C TYR A 132 -10.48 0.62 2.40
N GLY A 133 -10.64 -0.43 1.58
CA GLY A 133 -11.77 -0.53 0.66
C GLY A 133 -11.69 0.38 -0.57
N LEU A 134 -12.79 0.45 -1.32
CA LEU A 134 -12.94 1.33 -2.47
C LEU A 134 -13.39 2.73 -2.02
N GLN A 135 -12.42 3.61 -1.75
CA GLN A 135 -12.62 4.94 -1.16
C GLN A 135 -11.71 6.00 -1.83
N LEU A 136 -11.61 5.98 -3.16
CA LEU A 136 -10.75 6.88 -3.93
C LEU A 136 -11.06 8.37 -3.65
N ARG A 137 -12.34 8.73 -3.53
CA ARG A 137 -12.78 10.11 -3.28
C ARG A 137 -12.36 10.61 -1.89
N ALA A 138 -12.45 9.77 -0.87
CA ALA A 138 -12.00 10.10 0.49
C ALA A 138 -10.48 10.29 0.54
N SER A 139 -9.72 9.36 -0.06
CA SER A 139 -8.27 9.49 -0.19
C SER A 139 -7.86 10.74 -0.97
N TRP A 140 -8.60 11.08 -2.04
CA TRP A 140 -8.35 12.29 -2.81
C TRP A 140 -8.60 13.54 -1.99
N GLN A 141 -9.77 13.66 -1.35
CA GLN A 141 -10.10 14.83 -0.55
C GLN A 141 -9.05 15.09 0.53
N ARG A 142 -8.59 14.03 1.20
CA ARG A 142 -7.56 14.14 2.23
C ARG A 142 -6.24 14.67 1.67
N VAL A 143 -5.75 14.08 0.58
CA VAL A 143 -4.49 14.48 -0.06
C VAL A 143 -4.60 15.88 -0.65
N LYS A 144 -5.72 16.23 -1.27
CA LYS A 144 -5.98 17.56 -1.83
C LYS A 144 -5.92 18.64 -0.75
N THR A 145 -6.55 18.43 0.40
CA THR A 145 -6.49 19.40 1.51
C THR A 145 -5.05 19.63 1.96
N ILE A 146 -4.28 18.56 2.18
CA ILE A 146 -2.87 18.67 2.55
C ILE A 146 -2.07 19.40 1.46
N ASP A 147 -2.24 19.01 0.21
CA ASP A 147 -1.51 19.57 -0.95
C ASP A 147 -1.79 21.07 -1.12
N MET A 148 -3.04 21.51 -0.95
CA MET A 148 -3.41 22.94 -1.00
C MET A 148 -2.77 23.73 0.14
N GLU A 149 -2.75 23.20 1.37
CA GLU A 149 -2.09 23.86 2.50
C GLU A 149 -0.58 23.99 2.24
N LEU A 150 0.07 22.94 1.76
CA LEU A 150 1.51 22.97 1.45
C LEU A 150 1.83 23.94 0.31
N GLN A 151 1.01 23.99 -0.74
CA GLN A 151 1.18 24.95 -1.85
C GLN A 151 1.02 26.41 -1.42
N SER A 152 0.22 26.69 -0.39
CA SER A 152 0.13 28.04 0.17
C SER A 152 1.40 28.48 0.92
N LEU A 153 2.29 27.54 1.23
CA LEU A 153 3.49 27.75 2.03
C LEU A 153 4.79 27.48 1.24
N LEU A 154 4.69 26.84 0.08
CA LEU A 154 5.81 26.39 -0.76
C LEU A 154 5.56 26.76 -2.22
N ASP A 155 6.58 27.33 -2.86
CA ASP A 155 6.54 27.62 -4.30
C ASP A 155 6.73 26.35 -5.12
N VAL A 156 5.61 25.77 -5.55
CA VAL A 156 5.58 24.54 -6.34
C VAL A 156 5.78 24.82 -7.83
N ALA A 157 6.62 24.00 -8.47
CA ALA A 157 6.91 24.06 -9.89
C ALA A 157 5.69 23.65 -10.73
N TYR A 158 5.00 24.66 -11.28
CA TYR A 158 3.83 24.50 -12.14
C TYR A 158 4.01 25.32 -13.42
N HIS A 159 3.55 24.77 -14.54
CA HIS A 159 3.54 25.44 -15.83
C HIS A 159 2.14 25.42 -16.43
N GLU A 160 1.64 26.54 -16.94
CA GLU A 160 0.27 26.70 -17.45
C GLU A 160 -0.13 25.61 -18.47
N LYS A 161 0.75 25.33 -19.43
CA LYS A 161 0.50 24.29 -20.45
C LYS A 161 0.68 22.86 -19.94
N TRP A 162 1.58 22.63 -18.98
CA TRP A 162 2.09 21.28 -18.65
C TRP A 162 1.68 20.80 -17.26
N GLY A 163 1.03 21.66 -16.46
CA GLY A 163 0.68 21.36 -15.09
C GLY A 163 1.90 21.30 -14.16
N PHE A 164 1.82 20.44 -13.15
CA PHE A 164 2.90 20.20 -12.20
C PHE A 164 4.10 19.54 -12.90
N LEU A 165 5.27 20.14 -12.73
CA LEU A 165 6.51 19.66 -13.34
C LEU A 165 7.11 18.55 -12.48
N THR A 166 7.41 17.42 -13.13
CA THR A 166 7.92 16.20 -12.49
C THR A 166 9.15 15.69 -13.20
N VAL A 167 9.98 14.90 -12.50
CA VAL A 167 11.17 14.27 -13.10
C VAL A 167 10.80 13.32 -14.22
N CYS A 168 9.79 12.47 -14.00
CA CYS A 168 9.29 11.57 -15.03
C CYS A 168 8.23 12.29 -15.89
N PRO A 169 8.42 12.39 -17.23
CA PRO A 169 7.44 13.02 -18.11
C PRO A 169 6.05 12.38 -18.06
N THR A 170 5.97 11.09 -17.74
CA THR A 170 4.68 10.37 -17.62
C THR A 170 3.86 10.73 -16.38
N ASN A 171 4.44 11.48 -15.43
CA ASN A 171 3.72 12.04 -14.29
C ASN A 171 3.34 13.51 -14.50
N THR A 172 3.82 14.19 -15.55
CA THR A 172 3.53 15.62 -15.77
C THR A 172 2.02 15.85 -16.00
N GLY A 173 1.52 17.06 -15.70
CA GLY A 173 0.09 17.39 -15.71
C GLY A 173 -0.44 17.47 -14.28
N THR A 174 -1.38 16.60 -13.92
CA THR A 174 -1.90 16.52 -12.55
C THR A 174 -0.86 16.02 -11.54
N ALA A 175 0.14 15.26 -12.01
CA ALA A 175 1.08 14.51 -11.18
C ALA A 175 0.40 13.63 -10.12
N MET A 176 -0.83 13.21 -10.44
CA MET A 176 -1.61 12.28 -9.63
C MET A 176 -1.40 10.84 -10.08
N ARG A 177 -1.14 9.98 -9.10
CA ARG A 177 -1.29 8.55 -9.25
C ARG A 177 -2.34 8.00 -8.30
N ALA A 178 -3.52 7.73 -8.84
CA ALA A 178 -4.59 7.03 -8.18
C ALA A 178 -4.43 5.51 -8.36
N SER A 179 -4.70 4.74 -7.31
CA SER A 179 -4.62 3.28 -7.36
C SER A 179 -5.59 2.60 -6.43
N ILE A 180 -6.05 1.42 -6.84
CA ILE A 180 -6.79 0.48 -5.98
C ILE A 180 -6.01 -0.83 -5.91
N MET A 181 -5.97 -1.44 -4.73
CA MET A 181 -5.45 -2.79 -4.53
C MET A 181 -6.61 -3.76 -4.48
N MET A 182 -6.68 -4.70 -5.41
CA MET A 182 -7.79 -5.64 -5.57
C MET A 182 -7.36 -7.08 -5.31
N PHE A 183 -8.25 -7.84 -4.66
CA PHE A 183 -8.15 -9.27 -4.44
C PHE A 183 -9.01 -10.02 -5.46
N LEU A 184 -8.34 -10.66 -6.43
CA LEU A 184 -8.97 -11.23 -7.63
C LEU A 184 -8.73 -12.76 -7.79
N PRO A 185 -8.93 -13.58 -6.74
CA PRO A 185 -8.65 -15.02 -6.81
C PRO A 185 -9.56 -15.76 -7.81
N GLY A 186 -10.83 -15.37 -7.97
CA GLY A 186 -11.76 -16.02 -8.88
C GLY A 186 -11.29 -15.91 -10.33
N LEU A 187 -10.85 -14.71 -10.73
CA LEU A 187 -10.26 -14.47 -12.05
C LEU A 187 -8.93 -15.20 -12.26
N VAL A 188 -8.11 -15.33 -11.22
CA VAL A 188 -6.84 -16.08 -11.29
C VAL A 188 -7.09 -17.58 -11.40
N LEU A 189 -7.86 -18.16 -10.48
CA LEU A 189 -8.16 -19.59 -10.42
C LEU A 189 -8.97 -20.06 -11.64
N SER A 190 -9.72 -19.16 -12.28
CA SER A 190 -10.41 -19.43 -13.55
C SER A 190 -9.55 -19.17 -14.80
N ASN A 191 -8.24 -18.88 -14.66
CA ASN A 191 -7.31 -18.56 -15.75
C ASN A 191 -7.74 -17.37 -16.65
N LYS A 192 -8.52 -16.42 -16.13
CA LYS A 192 -9.02 -15.25 -16.89
C LYS A 192 -8.18 -13.99 -16.70
N ILE A 193 -7.35 -13.95 -15.66
CA ILE A 193 -6.66 -12.72 -15.23
C ILE A 193 -5.75 -12.11 -16.32
N LYS A 194 -5.03 -12.94 -17.10
CA LYS A 194 -4.13 -12.47 -18.16
C LYS A 194 -4.86 -11.68 -19.25
N LYS A 195 -6.08 -12.10 -19.61
CA LYS A 195 -6.91 -11.37 -20.59
C LYS A 195 -7.32 -10.00 -20.04
N ILE A 196 -7.76 -9.96 -18.77
CA ILE A 196 -8.16 -8.73 -18.10
C ILE A 196 -6.99 -7.74 -18.02
N PHE A 197 -5.77 -8.18 -17.74
CA PHE A 197 -4.61 -7.29 -17.69
C PHE A 197 -4.30 -6.65 -19.04
N ARG A 198 -4.42 -7.40 -20.14
CA ARG A 198 -4.28 -6.82 -21.49
C ARG A 198 -5.35 -5.76 -21.78
N GLU A 199 -6.61 -6.04 -21.41
CA GLU A 199 -7.71 -5.06 -21.56
C GLU A 199 -7.44 -3.77 -20.76
N LEU A 200 -6.95 -3.90 -19.52
CA LEU A 200 -6.62 -2.76 -18.66
C LEU A 200 -5.43 -1.95 -19.19
N SER A 201 -4.35 -2.61 -19.61
CA SER A 201 -3.18 -1.94 -20.20
C SER A 201 -3.55 -1.14 -21.45
N ASN A 202 -4.35 -1.73 -22.35
CA ASN A 202 -4.84 -1.04 -23.55
C ASN A 202 -5.73 0.17 -23.23
N SER A 203 -6.32 0.20 -22.03
CA SER A 203 -7.18 1.29 -21.55
C SER A 203 -6.42 2.35 -20.74
N GLY A 204 -5.08 2.31 -20.72
CA GLY A 204 -4.24 3.30 -20.03
C GLY A 204 -4.07 3.05 -18.52
N PHE A 205 -4.26 1.82 -18.06
CA PHE A 205 -3.98 1.41 -16.68
C PHE A 205 -2.70 0.58 -16.57
N ALA A 206 -1.92 0.83 -15.52
CA ALA A 206 -0.86 -0.07 -15.10
C ALA A 206 -1.41 -1.08 -14.09
N VAL A 207 -1.10 -2.36 -14.29
CA VAL A 207 -1.41 -3.43 -13.35
C VAL A 207 -0.13 -4.09 -12.85
N ARG A 208 0.00 -4.27 -11.54
CA ARG A 208 1.16 -4.91 -10.90
C ARG A 208 0.73 -5.84 -9.77
N GLY A 209 1.43 -6.95 -9.57
CA GLY A 209 1.26 -7.77 -8.38
C GLY A 209 1.79 -7.07 -7.13
N THR A 210 1.12 -7.25 -5.98
CA THR A 210 1.57 -6.65 -4.71
C THR A 210 2.75 -7.41 -4.11
N TYR A 211 2.75 -8.74 -4.19
CA TYR A 211 3.79 -9.60 -3.64
C TYR A 211 4.36 -10.51 -4.74
N GLY A 212 5.68 -10.44 -4.98
CA GLY A 212 6.38 -11.18 -6.05
C GLY A 212 7.08 -10.27 -7.07
N GLU A 213 7.87 -10.86 -7.97
CA GLU A 213 8.49 -10.17 -9.10
C GLU A 213 7.58 -10.23 -10.35
N GLY A 214 7.40 -9.11 -11.03
CA GLY A 214 6.62 -9.04 -12.26
C GLY A 214 5.11 -9.25 -12.08
N SER A 215 4.52 -10.12 -12.91
CA SER A 215 3.06 -10.39 -12.95
C SER A 215 2.61 -11.59 -12.12
N ASP A 216 3.52 -12.32 -11.49
CA ASP A 216 3.19 -13.48 -10.65
C ASP A 216 2.84 -13.03 -9.23
N ALA A 217 1.64 -12.45 -9.09
CA ALA A 217 1.19 -11.90 -7.82
C ALA A 217 0.81 -13.02 -6.84
N LYS A 218 1.73 -13.35 -5.93
CA LYS A 218 1.43 -14.22 -4.79
C LYS A 218 0.33 -13.57 -3.95
N GLY A 219 -0.64 -14.38 -3.55
CA GLY A 219 -1.79 -13.94 -2.76
C GLY A 219 -2.95 -13.30 -3.55
N TYR A 220 -2.96 -13.38 -4.88
CA TYR A 220 -4.07 -12.89 -5.72
C TYR A 220 -4.36 -11.39 -5.58
N LEU A 221 -3.37 -10.61 -5.14
CA LEU A 221 -3.47 -9.17 -4.91
C LEU A 221 -2.80 -8.37 -6.03
N PHE A 222 -3.57 -7.46 -6.62
CA PHE A 222 -3.14 -6.67 -7.75
C PHE A 222 -3.42 -5.20 -7.53
N GLN A 223 -2.42 -4.36 -7.79
CA GLN A 223 -2.58 -2.92 -7.81
C GLN A 223 -2.92 -2.46 -9.24
N ILE A 224 -3.99 -1.69 -9.36
CA ILE A 224 -4.45 -1.09 -10.61
C ILE A 224 -4.33 0.42 -10.46
N SER A 225 -3.65 1.09 -11.39
CA SER A 225 -3.39 2.53 -11.31
C SER A 225 -3.46 3.22 -12.66
N ASN A 226 -3.81 4.50 -12.71
CA ASN A 226 -3.73 5.29 -13.93
C ASN A 226 -2.28 5.41 -14.43
N GLN A 227 -2.10 5.47 -15.75
CA GLN A 227 -0.84 5.91 -16.39
C GLN A 227 -0.95 7.30 -17.01
N ILE A 228 -2.17 7.72 -17.36
CA ILE A 228 -2.42 9.02 -17.97
C ILE A 228 -2.60 10.05 -16.84
N THR A 229 -1.78 11.11 -16.88
CA THR A 229 -1.79 12.22 -15.92
C THR A 229 -1.94 13.60 -16.58
N LEU A 230 -1.56 13.73 -17.86
CA LEU A 230 -1.67 14.94 -18.67
C LEU A 230 -2.92 14.88 -19.56
N GLY A 231 -3.59 16.02 -19.73
CA GLY A 231 -4.79 16.13 -20.56
C GLY A 231 -6.06 15.56 -19.93
N ARG A 232 -6.03 15.27 -18.63
CA ARG A 232 -7.19 14.90 -17.81
C ARG A 232 -7.12 15.61 -16.48
N THR A 233 -8.28 15.90 -15.92
CA THR A 233 -8.40 16.37 -14.54
C THR A 233 -8.24 15.21 -13.55
N GLU A 234 -7.87 15.53 -12.32
CA GLU A 234 -7.82 14.57 -11.22
C GLU A 234 -9.16 13.86 -11.02
N VAL A 235 -10.27 14.60 -11.13
CA VAL A 235 -11.62 14.04 -10.96
C VAL A 235 -11.93 12.99 -12.02
N GLU A 236 -11.64 13.27 -13.30
CA GLU A 236 -11.84 12.30 -14.39
C GLU A 236 -10.97 11.05 -14.19
N ILE A 237 -9.72 11.20 -13.73
CA ILE A 237 -8.85 10.06 -13.42
C ILE A 237 -9.49 9.15 -12.36
N LEU A 238 -10.05 9.76 -11.30
CA LEU A 238 -10.71 9.02 -10.21
C LEU A 238 -11.97 8.31 -10.70
N GLU A 239 -12.82 8.98 -11.47
CA GLU A 239 -14.06 8.41 -12.00
C GLU A 239 -13.81 7.22 -12.92
N ILE A 240 -12.82 7.33 -13.81
CA ILE A 240 -12.44 6.26 -14.73
C ILE A 240 -11.89 5.05 -13.96
N LEU A 241 -11.04 5.28 -12.93
CA LEU A 241 -10.53 4.20 -12.09
C LEU A 241 -11.63 3.56 -11.23
N GLU A 242 -12.54 4.36 -10.67
CA GLU A 242 -13.67 3.89 -9.85
C GLU A 242 -14.63 3.01 -10.67
N LYS A 243 -15.02 3.47 -11.87
CA LYS A 243 -15.82 2.69 -12.82
C LYS A 243 -15.13 1.37 -13.20
N THR A 244 -13.83 1.43 -13.46
CA THR A 244 -13.02 0.25 -13.80
C THR A 244 -12.98 -0.74 -12.63
N GLY A 245 -12.77 -0.25 -11.41
CA GLY A 245 -12.83 -1.06 -10.19
C GLY A 245 -14.18 -1.77 -10.04
N GLN A 246 -15.29 -1.06 -10.26
CA GLN A 246 -16.63 -1.64 -10.18
C GLN A 246 -16.89 -2.74 -11.22
N ILE A 247 -16.41 -2.57 -12.47
CA ILE A 247 -16.47 -3.60 -13.50
C ILE A 247 -15.68 -4.85 -13.08
N LEU A 248 -14.49 -4.66 -12.53
CA LEU A 248 -13.64 -5.76 -12.08
C LEU A 248 -14.25 -6.51 -10.88
N ILE A 249 -14.89 -5.80 -9.96
CA ILE A 249 -15.64 -6.42 -8.86
C ILE A 249 -16.72 -7.35 -9.43
N THR A 250 -17.52 -6.89 -10.38
CA THR A 250 -18.58 -7.71 -11.00
C THR A 250 -18.00 -8.94 -11.73
N LYS A 251 -16.88 -8.78 -12.45
CA LYS A 251 -16.19 -9.89 -13.12
C LYS A 251 -15.65 -10.92 -12.12
N GLU A 252 -15.08 -10.45 -11.01
CA GLU A 252 -14.54 -11.30 -9.94
C GLU A 252 -15.66 -12.04 -9.19
N GLU A 253 -16.75 -11.36 -8.85
CA GLU A 253 -17.91 -11.97 -8.21
C GLU A 253 -18.49 -13.11 -9.07
N ALA A 254 -18.69 -12.86 -10.37
CA ALA A 254 -19.15 -13.89 -11.30
C ALA A 254 -18.15 -15.06 -11.43
N ALA A 255 -16.84 -14.79 -11.33
CA ALA A 255 -15.81 -15.82 -11.37
C ALA A 255 -15.81 -16.67 -10.09
N ARG A 256 -15.92 -16.05 -8.91
CA ARG A 256 -16.04 -16.77 -7.62
C ARG A 256 -17.27 -17.66 -7.59
N ARG A 257 -18.43 -17.15 -8.03
CA ARG A 257 -19.68 -17.93 -8.07
C ARG A 257 -19.53 -19.18 -8.94
N ARG A 258 -19.01 -19.03 -10.17
CA ARG A 258 -18.78 -20.17 -11.07
C ARG A 258 -17.76 -21.16 -10.52
N LEU A 259 -16.75 -20.68 -9.79
CA LEU A 259 -15.75 -21.55 -9.16
C LEU A 259 -16.38 -22.43 -8.08
N VAL A 260 -17.26 -21.85 -7.25
CA VAL A 260 -18.03 -22.59 -6.23
C VAL A 260 -19.00 -23.58 -6.88
N GLU A 261 -19.73 -23.15 -7.91
CA GLU A 261 -20.70 -24.01 -8.62
C GLU A 261 -20.05 -25.22 -9.31
N LYS A 262 -18.89 -25.03 -9.95
CA LYS A 262 -18.26 -26.09 -10.78
C LYS A 262 -17.24 -26.94 -10.03
N SER A 263 -16.60 -26.40 -9.01
CA SER A 263 -15.45 -27.02 -8.34
C SER A 263 -15.45 -26.73 -6.85
N GLY A 264 -16.64 -26.64 -6.24
CA GLY A 264 -16.81 -26.31 -4.81
C GLY A 264 -16.03 -27.22 -3.88
N THR A 265 -16.12 -28.54 -4.07
CA THR A 265 -15.41 -29.54 -3.24
C THR A 265 -13.89 -29.41 -3.36
N ASP A 266 -13.36 -29.22 -4.57
CA ASP A 266 -11.92 -29.01 -4.77
C ASP A 266 -11.44 -27.70 -4.16
N LEU A 267 -12.25 -26.65 -4.27
CA LEU A 267 -11.96 -25.35 -3.68
C LEU A 267 -11.94 -25.43 -2.16
N GLU A 268 -12.94 -26.08 -1.56
CA GLU A 268 -13.03 -26.34 -0.12
C GLU A 268 -11.83 -27.14 0.37
N ALA A 269 -11.46 -28.22 -0.32
CA ALA A 269 -10.28 -29.03 0.03
C ALA A 269 -8.99 -28.19 0.01
N LYS A 270 -8.82 -27.30 -0.98
CA LYS A 270 -7.67 -26.38 -1.06
C LYS A 270 -7.65 -25.36 0.09
N ILE A 271 -8.80 -24.78 0.40
CA ILE A 271 -8.97 -23.80 1.49
C ILE A 271 -8.70 -24.46 2.84
N THR A 272 -9.27 -25.63 3.10
CA THR A 272 -9.06 -26.39 4.34
C THR A 272 -7.60 -26.78 4.51
N LYS A 273 -6.94 -27.23 3.44
CA LYS A 273 -5.50 -27.52 3.46
C LYS A 273 -4.67 -26.27 3.79
N ALA A 274 -5.01 -25.12 3.19
CA ALA A 274 -4.34 -23.86 3.47
C ALA A 274 -4.53 -23.42 4.93
N LEU A 275 -5.76 -23.51 5.46
CA LEU A 275 -6.07 -23.17 6.85
C LEU A 275 -5.32 -24.08 7.83
N ARG A 276 -5.30 -25.39 7.59
CA ARG A 276 -4.55 -26.34 8.41
C ARG A 276 -3.05 -26.01 8.42
N ASN A 277 -2.48 -25.71 7.26
CA ASN A 277 -1.07 -25.31 7.17
C ASN A 277 -0.77 -24.05 8.00
N LEU A 278 -1.67 -23.06 8.00
CA LEU A 278 -1.52 -21.85 8.82
C LEU A 278 -1.66 -22.15 10.33
N LYS A 279 -2.57 -23.05 10.73
CA LYS A 279 -2.82 -23.41 12.13
C LYS A 279 -1.77 -24.33 12.75
N GLU A 280 -1.16 -25.21 11.95
CA GLU A 280 -0.31 -26.30 12.45
C GLU A 280 1.14 -26.25 11.95
N GLY A 281 1.41 -25.47 10.89
CA GLY A 281 2.72 -25.42 10.25
C GLY A 281 3.79 -24.89 11.19
N LYS A 282 4.86 -25.64 11.42
CA LYS A 282 5.97 -25.25 12.31
C LYS A 282 6.96 -24.26 11.69
N LYS A 283 7.03 -24.24 10.36
CA LYS A 283 7.86 -23.34 9.57
C LYS A 283 7.04 -22.90 8.37
N LEU A 284 6.82 -21.60 8.24
CA LEU A 284 6.05 -21.06 7.12
C LEU A 284 6.90 -20.04 6.36
N GLY A 285 7.19 -20.33 5.10
CA GLY A 285 7.82 -19.38 4.18
C GLY A 285 6.87 -18.23 3.85
N LEU A 286 7.42 -17.08 3.44
CA LEU A 286 6.62 -15.88 3.15
C LEU A 286 5.60 -16.13 2.02
N ASN A 287 6.05 -16.67 0.88
CA ASN A 287 5.19 -16.88 -0.28
C ASN A 287 4.07 -17.90 -0.01
N ASP A 288 4.38 -18.97 0.73
CA ASP A 288 3.41 -19.99 1.11
C ASP A 288 2.38 -19.43 2.09
N SER A 289 2.84 -18.60 3.05
CA SER A 289 1.96 -17.91 4.00
C SER A 289 1.00 -16.97 3.28
N LEU A 290 1.50 -16.13 2.37
CA LEU A 290 0.67 -15.19 1.60
C LEU A 290 -0.36 -15.93 0.73
N THR A 291 0.05 -17.04 0.10
CA THR A 291 -0.84 -17.87 -0.72
C THR A 291 -1.92 -18.53 0.14
N ALA A 292 -1.54 -19.11 1.28
CA ALA A 292 -2.47 -19.78 2.19
C ALA A 292 -3.44 -18.78 2.84
N LEU A 293 -2.96 -17.65 3.33
CA LEU A 293 -3.80 -16.56 3.88
C LEU A 293 -4.80 -16.08 2.85
N SER A 294 -4.36 -15.94 1.60
CA SER A 294 -5.23 -15.53 0.50
C SER A 294 -6.29 -16.57 0.15
N LEU A 295 -5.97 -17.86 0.19
CA LEU A 295 -6.98 -18.92 0.05
C LEU A 295 -7.99 -18.90 1.20
N VAL A 296 -7.55 -18.73 2.44
CA VAL A 296 -8.43 -18.58 3.60
C VAL A 296 -9.32 -17.33 3.46
N ARG A 297 -8.76 -16.21 3.02
CA ARG A 297 -9.49 -14.98 2.70
C ARG A 297 -10.62 -15.22 1.69
N LEU A 298 -10.32 -15.97 0.63
CA LEU A 298 -11.32 -16.40 -0.35
C LEU A 298 -12.41 -17.24 0.32
N GLY A 299 -12.02 -18.23 1.14
CA GLY A 299 -12.94 -19.10 1.88
C GLY A 299 -13.92 -18.32 2.76
N ILE A 300 -13.45 -17.31 3.48
CA ILE A 300 -14.31 -16.39 4.24
C ILE A 300 -15.27 -15.66 3.29
N CYS A 301 -14.76 -15.12 2.18
CA CYS A 301 -15.58 -14.38 1.21
C CYS A 301 -16.69 -15.22 0.56
N VAL A 302 -16.45 -16.51 0.33
CA VAL A 302 -17.43 -17.46 -0.26
C VAL A 302 -18.18 -18.28 0.79
N LYS A 303 -18.05 -17.93 2.08
CA LYS A 303 -18.74 -18.57 3.21
C LYS A 303 -18.39 -20.05 3.45
N MET A 304 -17.19 -20.48 3.05
CA MET A 304 -16.63 -21.80 3.39
C MET A 304 -15.87 -21.80 4.72
N ILE A 305 -15.52 -20.62 5.25
CA ILE A 305 -14.92 -20.44 6.58
C ILE A 305 -15.74 -19.36 7.31
N PRO A 306 -16.64 -19.74 8.25
CA PRO A 306 -17.46 -18.77 8.96
C PRO A 306 -16.78 -18.16 10.19
N ASP A 307 -15.83 -18.88 10.82
CA ASP A 307 -15.36 -18.57 12.19
C ASP A 307 -14.11 -17.66 12.24
N ILE A 308 -13.70 -17.08 11.12
CA ILE A 308 -12.53 -16.20 11.05
C ILE A 308 -12.95 -14.91 10.38
N SER A 309 -12.68 -13.78 11.04
CA SER A 309 -12.98 -12.47 10.47
C SER A 309 -12.05 -12.14 9.30
N LEU A 310 -12.58 -11.35 8.36
CA LEU A 310 -11.79 -10.90 7.21
C LEU A 310 -10.64 -9.96 7.63
N SER A 311 -10.85 -9.17 8.69
CA SER A 311 -9.86 -8.26 9.25
C SER A 311 -8.62 -9.00 9.75
N THR A 312 -8.79 -10.10 10.48
CA THR A 312 -7.66 -10.91 10.97
C THR A 312 -6.78 -11.40 9.83
N ILE A 313 -7.39 -11.84 8.73
CA ILE A 313 -6.63 -12.29 7.56
C ILE A 313 -5.96 -11.11 6.84
N ASP A 314 -6.66 -9.99 6.70
CA ASP A 314 -6.12 -8.78 6.06
C ASP A 314 -4.94 -8.19 6.86
N GLU A 315 -4.99 -8.25 8.19
CA GLU A 315 -3.89 -7.87 9.06
C GLU A 315 -2.71 -8.83 8.92
N LEU A 316 -2.97 -10.14 8.94
CA LEU A 316 -1.94 -11.15 8.78
C LEU A 316 -1.20 -11.02 7.44
N LEU A 317 -1.85 -10.63 6.35
CA LEU A 317 -1.20 -10.38 5.05
C LEU A 317 -0.07 -9.32 5.15
N ILE A 318 -0.16 -8.41 6.12
CA ILE A 318 0.86 -7.40 6.43
C ILE A 318 1.86 -7.94 7.46
N LEU A 319 1.39 -8.54 8.54
CA LEU A 319 2.25 -8.94 9.66
C LEU A 319 3.21 -10.10 9.33
N VAL A 320 2.89 -10.92 8.33
CA VAL A 320 3.79 -12.02 7.90
C VAL A 320 5.05 -11.53 7.18
N GLN A 321 5.12 -10.25 6.82
CA GLN A 321 6.27 -9.68 6.14
C GLN A 321 7.54 -9.72 7.02
N PRO A 322 8.73 -9.77 6.42
CA PRO A 322 9.97 -10.01 7.16
C PRO A 322 10.27 -9.00 8.28
N SER A 323 9.97 -7.71 8.08
CA SER A 323 10.27 -6.70 9.10
C SER A 323 9.34 -6.77 10.29
N HIS A 324 8.06 -7.07 10.05
CA HIS A 324 7.06 -7.31 11.09
C HIS A 324 7.45 -8.52 11.95
N THR A 325 7.70 -9.68 11.33
CA THR A 325 8.13 -10.90 12.04
C THR A 325 9.45 -10.70 12.80
N SER A 326 10.39 -9.92 12.25
CA SER A 326 11.68 -9.64 12.89
C SER A 326 11.60 -8.76 14.12
N LYS A 327 10.55 -7.92 14.20
CA LYS A 327 10.24 -7.01 15.31
C LYS A 327 9.23 -7.60 16.29
N TYR A 328 8.67 -8.76 15.98
CA TYR A 328 7.76 -9.48 16.86
C TYR A 328 8.48 -9.86 18.15
N LYS A 329 7.85 -9.59 19.29
CA LYS A 329 8.43 -9.88 20.61
C LYS A 329 8.21 -11.36 20.91
N PHE A 330 9.31 -12.10 21.01
CA PHE A 330 9.31 -13.49 21.47
C PHE A 330 9.76 -13.56 22.93
N SER A 331 9.18 -14.46 23.72
CA SER A 331 9.54 -14.69 25.13
C SER A 331 10.93 -15.33 25.30
N HIS A 332 11.50 -15.91 24.24
CA HIS A 332 12.77 -16.64 24.24
C HIS A 332 13.70 -16.20 23.09
N LYS A 333 14.82 -16.93 22.88
CA LYS A 333 15.80 -16.69 21.81
C LYS A 333 15.09 -16.50 20.46
N LYS A 334 15.46 -15.45 19.72
CA LYS A 334 14.86 -15.10 18.43
C LYS A 334 14.89 -16.31 17.48
N PRO A 335 13.72 -16.86 17.09
CA PRO A 335 13.67 -18.03 16.22
C PRO A 335 13.99 -17.66 14.77
N SER A 336 14.07 -18.65 13.87
CA SER A 336 14.19 -18.36 12.44
C SER A 336 12.94 -17.59 11.95
N SER A 337 13.08 -16.82 10.87
CA SER A 337 11.96 -16.02 10.33
C SER A 337 10.72 -16.86 10.00
N GLU A 338 10.90 -18.11 9.58
CA GLU A 338 9.80 -19.01 9.25
C GLU A 338 9.04 -19.54 10.46
N VAL A 339 9.75 -19.79 11.57
CA VAL A 339 9.14 -20.19 12.85
C VAL A 339 8.45 -18.98 13.47
N ALA A 340 9.12 -17.82 13.49
CA ALA A 340 8.54 -16.55 13.93
C ALA A 340 7.22 -16.24 13.21
N ARG A 341 7.16 -16.47 11.90
CA ARG A 341 5.97 -16.26 11.08
C ARG A 341 4.85 -17.24 11.43
N ALA A 342 5.18 -18.52 11.62
CA ALA A 342 4.23 -19.53 12.04
C ALA A 342 3.58 -19.18 13.38
N ASP A 343 4.40 -18.87 14.39
CA ASP A 343 3.94 -18.50 15.73
C ASP A 343 3.04 -17.26 15.69
N LEU A 344 3.45 -16.23 14.93
CA LEU A 344 2.66 -15.01 14.75
C LEU A 344 1.29 -15.32 14.15
N ILE A 345 1.23 -16.07 13.05
CA ILE A 345 -0.02 -16.44 12.39
C ILE A 345 -0.94 -17.18 13.36
N GLN A 346 -0.41 -18.19 14.05
CA GLN A 346 -1.20 -19.04 14.95
C GLN A 346 -1.77 -18.25 16.13
N GLN A 347 -0.97 -17.35 16.72
CA GLN A 347 -1.44 -16.51 17.83
C GLN A 347 -2.61 -15.61 17.41
N HIS A 348 -2.57 -15.01 16.22
CA HIS A 348 -3.67 -14.17 15.71
C HIS A 348 -4.91 -15.00 15.35
N LEU A 349 -4.72 -16.21 14.78
CA LEU A 349 -5.84 -17.10 14.46
C LEU A 349 -6.52 -17.66 15.72
N MET A 350 -5.76 -17.93 16.79
CA MET A 350 -6.30 -18.41 18.08
C MET A 350 -7.09 -17.32 18.82
N ALA A 351 -6.59 -16.08 18.83
CA ALA A 351 -7.25 -14.96 19.49
C ALA A 351 -8.64 -14.63 18.93
N CYS A 352 -8.97 -15.12 17.72
CA CYS A 352 -10.28 -14.96 17.10
C CYS A 352 -11.24 -16.14 17.34
N SER A 353 -10.74 -17.26 17.88
CA SER A 353 -11.53 -18.48 18.14
C SER A 353 -12.14 -18.51 19.56
N THR A 354 -11.97 -17.44 20.32
CA THR A 354 -12.52 -17.16 21.66
C THR A 354 -13.37 -15.91 21.59
#